data_AF-A0A6I2JDA5-F1
#
_entry.id   AF-A0A6I2JDA5-F1
#
_cell.length_a   1.000
_cell.length_b   1.000
_cell.length_c   1.000
_cell.angle_alpha   90.00
_cell.angle_beta   90.00
_cell.angle_gamma   90.00
#
_symmetry.space_group_name_H-M   'P 1'
#
loop_
_entity.id
_entity.type
_entity.pdbx_description
1 polymer ?
#
loop_
_entity_poly.entity_id
_entity_poly.type
_entity_poly.pdbx_seq_one_letter_code
_entity_poly.pdbx_strand_id
1 'polypeptide(L)'
;MRMTMINTHKAYLALQQAGVADKQAEVMVEIFAEMQQENSLTKIDLSQAMEGVVRMQHATNNRIDNLEQRFDHFEKDVTGQFQTIYKHFEKIDERFEKIDERFEKIDERFEKIDERFEKIDERFEKIDQRFEKIDQKFEKLDIRLGAMDQRMDQNFTALKKDSQWLKGILMAIVCTMIPATAKYMFMS
;
A
#
# COMPACT_ATOMS: atom_id res chain seq x y z
N MET A 1 -35.42 47.94 -56.16
CA MET A 1 -35.33 49.42 -56.24
C MET A 1 -34.91 49.75 -57.67
N ARG A 2 -35.79 50.35 -58.48
CA ARG A 2 -35.49 50.66 -59.89
C ARG A 2 -34.74 52.00 -59.87
N MET A 3 -33.41 51.99 -60.01
CA MET A 3 -32.66 53.22 -60.25
C MET A 3 -33.07 53.73 -61.63
N THR A 4 -33.95 54.72 -61.65
CA THR A 4 -34.31 55.43 -62.87
C THR A 4 -33.14 56.34 -63.17
N MET A 5 -32.21 55.88 -64.02
CA MET A 5 -31.13 56.73 -64.54
C MET A 5 -31.74 58.03 -65.06
N ILE A 6 -31.13 59.16 -64.72
CA ILE A 6 -31.55 60.47 -65.25
C ILE A 6 -31.60 60.37 -66.77
N ASN A 7 -32.73 60.77 -67.35
CA ASN A 7 -32.84 60.92 -68.79
C ASN A 7 -32.05 62.17 -69.17
N THR A 8 -30.80 61.97 -69.60
CA THR A 8 -29.84 63.02 -69.93
C THR A 8 -30.38 64.00 -70.97
N HIS A 9 -31.16 63.50 -71.94
CA HIS A 9 -31.80 64.33 -72.96
C HIS A 9 -32.89 65.24 -72.37
N LYS A 10 -33.76 64.73 -71.51
CA LYS A 10 -34.76 65.56 -70.81
C LYS A 10 -34.11 66.57 -69.87
N ALA A 11 -33.06 66.18 -69.15
CA ALA A 11 -32.33 67.07 -68.25
C ALA A 11 -31.64 68.22 -69.01
N TYR A 12 -31.01 67.91 -70.14
CA TYR A 12 -30.36 68.88 -71.01
C TYR A 12 -31.38 69.87 -71.62
N LEU A 13 -32.53 69.39 -72.12
CA LEU A 13 -33.60 70.26 -72.62
C LEU A 13 -34.18 71.17 -71.53
N ALA A 14 -34.32 70.67 -70.29
CA ALA A 14 -34.79 71.47 -69.17
C ALA A 14 -33.80 72.59 -68.81
N LEU A 15 -32.49 72.34 -68.91
CA LEU A 15 -31.45 73.35 -68.68
C LEU A 15 -31.43 74.40 -69.80
N GLN A 16 -31.62 73.99 -71.07
CA GLN A 16 -31.76 74.94 -72.17
C GLN A 16 -33.00 75.82 -72.02
N GLN A 17 -34.15 75.24 -71.62
CA GLN A 17 -35.37 76.01 -71.33
C GLN A 17 -35.20 76.98 -70.16
N ALA A 18 -34.32 76.67 -69.21
CA ALA A 18 -33.93 77.55 -68.11
C ALA A 18 -32.90 78.63 -68.53
N GLY A 19 -32.50 78.69 -69.80
CA GLY A 19 -31.57 79.68 -70.34
C GLY A 19 -30.09 79.37 -70.07
N VAL A 20 -29.75 78.14 -69.68
CA VAL A 20 -28.36 77.72 -69.51
C VAL A 20 -27.70 77.63 -70.89
N ALA A 21 -26.51 78.21 -71.02
CA ALA A 21 -25.74 78.16 -72.27
C ALA A 21 -25.42 76.71 -72.63
N ASP A 22 -25.36 76.43 -73.93
CA ASP A 22 -25.37 75.06 -74.44
C ASP A 22 -24.27 74.16 -73.84
N LYS A 23 -23.04 74.68 -73.84
CA LYS A 23 -21.87 74.03 -73.22
C LYS A 23 -21.98 73.87 -71.70
N GLN A 24 -22.66 74.78 -71.01
CA GLN A 24 -22.84 74.70 -69.55
C GLN A 24 -23.89 73.64 -69.18
N ALA A 25 -24.94 73.51 -69.99
CA ALA A 25 -25.98 72.49 -69.79
C ALA A 25 -25.41 71.08 -70.00
N GLU A 26 -24.56 70.90 -71.02
CA GLU A 26 -23.86 69.64 -71.30
C GLU A 26 -23.00 69.20 -70.12
N VAL A 27 -22.12 70.08 -69.62
CA VAL A 27 -21.23 69.80 -68.49
C VAL A 27 -22.01 69.50 -67.20
N MET A 28 -23.10 70.21 -66.93
CA MET A 28 -23.92 69.95 -65.73
C MET A 28 -24.63 68.59 -65.80
N VAL A 29 -25.15 68.20 -66.95
CA VAL A 29 -25.78 66.88 -67.14
C VAL A 29 -24.76 65.77 -67.05
N GLU A 30 -23.56 65.99 -67.59
CA GLU A 30 -22.44 65.04 -67.53
C GLU A 30 -22.00 64.81 -66.09
N ILE A 31 -21.69 65.86 -65.32
CA ILE A 31 -21.32 65.76 -63.90
C ILE A 31 -22.42 65.05 -63.10
N PHE A 32 -23.70 65.37 -63.34
CA PHE A 32 -24.80 64.77 -62.59
C PHE A 32 -25.04 63.30 -62.99
N ALA A 33 -24.81 62.95 -64.25
CA ALA A 33 -24.86 61.58 -64.73
C ALA A 33 -23.72 60.74 -64.13
N GLU A 34 -22.50 61.29 -64.10
CA GLU A 34 -21.33 60.67 -63.47
C GLU A 34 -21.53 60.48 -61.96
N MET A 35 -22.02 61.51 -61.24
CA MET A 35 -22.31 61.42 -59.81
C MET A 35 -23.37 60.36 -59.47
N GLN A 36 -24.39 60.19 -60.32
CA GLN A 36 -25.40 59.12 -60.15
C GLN A 36 -24.84 57.74 -60.45
N GLN A 37 -23.85 57.66 -61.35
CA GLN A 37 -23.20 56.41 -61.73
C GLN A 37 -22.22 55.94 -60.64
N GLU A 38 -21.40 56.85 -60.08
CA GLU A 38 -20.45 56.55 -59.00
C GLU A 38 -21.11 56.06 -57.71
N ASN A 39 -22.32 56.52 -57.39
CA ASN A 39 -22.99 56.18 -56.13
C ASN A 39 -24.03 55.05 -56.27
N SER A 40 -24.01 54.31 -57.39
CA SER A 40 -25.00 53.30 -57.72
C SER A 40 -24.53 51.88 -57.40
N LEU A 41 -25.03 51.31 -56.30
CA LEU A 41 -24.96 49.85 -56.13
C LEU A 41 -25.81 49.19 -57.21
N THR A 42 -25.15 48.49 -58.13
CA THR A 42 -25.88 47.78 -59.18
C THR A 42 -26.48 46.49 -58.61
N LYS A 43 -27.49 45.95 -59.31
CA LYS A 43 -28.05 44.63 -58.98
C LYS A 43 -26.96 43.53 -59.02
N ILE A 44 -25.92 43.72 -59.84
CA ILE A 44 -24.79 42.80 -59.96
C ILE A 44 -23.94 42.83 -58.69
N ASP A 45 -23.60 44.02 -58.18
CA ASP A 45 -22.82 44.16 -56.94
C ASP A 45 -23.55 43.54 -55.73
N LEU A 46 -24.86 43.78 -55.64
CA LEU A 46 -25.72 43.16 -54.61
C LEU A 46 -25.80 41.64 -54.74
N SER A 47 -25.85 41.11 -55.97
CA SER A 47 -25.87 39.67 -56.22
C SER A 47 -24.54 39.03 -55.82
N GLN A 48 -23.41 39.65 -56.18
CA GLN A 48 -22.08 39.16 -55.82
C GLN A 48 -21.85 39.18 -54.29
N ALA A 49 -22.30 40.24 -53.61
CA ALA A 49 -22.26 40.31 -52.15
C ALA A 49 -23.11 39.21 -51.51
N MET A 50 -24.33 38.98 -52.01
CA MET A 50 -25.23 37.93 -51.53
C MET A 50 -24.62 36.54 -51.74
N GLU A 51 -23.99 36.27 -52.88
CA GLU A 51 -23.27 35.02 -53.11
C GLU A 51 -22.10 34.85 -52.12
N GLY A 52 -21.39 35.93 -51.78
CA GLY A 52 -20.37 35.91 -50.74
C GLY A 52 -20.93 35.49 -49.38
N VAL A 53 -22.09 36.03 -48.99
CA VAL A 53 -22.80 35.66 -47.76
C VAL A 53 -23.24 34.20 -47.78
N VAL A 54 -23.80 33.71 -48.89
CA VAL A 54 -24.22 32.31 -49.02
C VAL A 54 -23.03 31.35 -48.93
N ARG A 55 -21.90 31.68 -49.58
CA ARG A 55 -20.66 30.89 -49.48
C ARG A 55 -20.15 30.85 -48.04
N MET A 56 -20.17 31.99 -47.34
CA MET A 56 -19.77 32.07 -45.94
C MET A 56 -20.70 31.27 -45.03
N GLN A 57 -22.02 31.32 -45.28
CA GLN A 57 -23.00 30.54 -44.54
C GLN A 57 -22.75 29.04 -44.73
N HIS A 58 -22.50 28.61 -45.96
CA HIS A 58 -22.22 27.19 -46.24
C HIS A 58 -20.92 26.72 -45.58
N ALA A 59 -19.86 27.55 -45.64
CA ALA A 59 -18.62 27.28 -44.92
C ALA A 59 -18.82 27.21 -43.39
N THR A 60 -19.71 28.04 -42.84
CA THR A 60 -20.05 28.02 -41.41
C THR A 60 -20.82 26.75 -41.04
N ASN A 61 -21.81 26.34 -41.83
CA ASN A 61 -22.55 25.10 -41.60
C ASN A 61 -21.60 23.89 -41.64
N ASN A 62 -20.71 23.79 -42.63
CA ASN A 62 -19.75 22.69 -42.72
C ASN A 62 -18.81 22.62 -41.50
N ARG A 63 -18.45 23.77 -40.91
CA ARG A 63 -17.65 23.83 -39.68
C ARG A 63 -18.46 23.38 -38.46
N ILE A 64 -19.75 23.71 -38.41
CA ILE A 64 -20.67 23.27 -37.35
C ILE A 64 -20.81 21.74 -37.42
N ASP A 65 -21.10 21.18 -38.59
CA ASP A 65 -21.23 19.73 -38.78
C ASP A 65 -19.95 18.98 -38.34
N ASN A 66 -18.77 19.55 -38.66
CA ASN A 66 -17.50 18.98 -38.22
C ASN A 66 -17.31 19.04 -36.70
N LEU A 67 -17.74 20.13 -36.06
CA LEU A 67 -17.69 20.27 -34.61
C LEU A 67 -18.65 19.32 -33.92
N GLU A 68 -19.86 19.13 -34.44
CA GLU A 68 -20.83 18.15 -33.93
C GLU A 68 -20.26 16.74 -33.97
N GLN A 69 -19.67 16.32 -35.09
CA GLN A 69 -19.02 15.00 -35.19
C GLN A 69 -17.86 14.83 -34.21
N ARG A 70 -17.04 15.87 -34.02
CA ARG A 70 -15.94 15.85 -33.04
C ARG A 70 -16.45 15.81 -31.62
N PHE A 71 -17.57 16.46 -31.34
CA PHE A 71 -18.22 16.45 -30.03
C PHE A 71 -18.79 15.08 -29.72
N ASP A 72 -19.47 14.44 -30.66
CA ASP A 72 -19.97 13.07 -30.52
C ASP A 72 -18.85 12.06 -30.24
N HIS A 73 -17.72 12.20 -30.95
CA HIS A 73 -16.56 11.36 -30.72
C HIS A 73 -15.95 11.60 -29.34
N PHE A 74 -15.80 12.86 -28.94
CA PHE A 74 -15.30 13.25 -27.62
C PHE A 74 -16.19 12.71 -26.49
N GLU A 75 -17.51 12.83 -26.61
CA GLU A 75 -18.46 12.33 -25.63
C GLU A 75 -18.33 10.81 -25.46
N LYS A 76 -18.22 10.07 -26.57
CA LYS A 76 -18.01 8.61 -26.55
C LYS A 76 -16.68 8.23 -25.89
N ASP A 77 -15.61 8.91 -26.25
CA ASP A 77 -14.28 8.63 -25.71
C ASP A 77 -14.24 8.90 -24.21
N VAL A 78 -14.75 10.04 -23.76
CA VAL A 78 -14.82 10.41 -22.34
C VAL A 78 -15.68 9.42 -21.57
N THR A 79 -16.86 9.07 -22.09
CA THR A 79 -17.74 8.08 -21.45
C THR A 79 -17.07 6.72 -21.34
N GLY A 80 -16.38 6.27 -22.40
CA GLY A 80 -15.64 5.01 -22.41
C GLY A 80 -14.46 5.01 -21.42
N GLN A 81 -13.74 6.12 -21.30
CA GLN A 81 -12.68 6.29 -20.31
C GLN A 81 -13.25 6.20 -18.88
N PHE A 82 -14.33 6.92 -18.57
CA PHE A 82 -14.96 6.86 -17.26
C PHE A 82 -15.43 5.44 -16.91
N GLN A 83 -16.08 4.73 -17.83
CA GLN A 83 -16.47 3.34 -17.61
C GLN A 83 -15.27 2.42 -17.33
N THR A 84 -14.16 2.64 -18.03
CA THR A 84 -12.91 1.88 -17.80
C THR A 84 -12.33 2.19 -16.42
N ILE A 85 -12.35 3.46 -16.01
CA ILE A 85 -11.93 3.91 -14.68
C ILE A 85 -12.79 3.26 -13.59
N TYR A 86 -14.11 3.27 -13.73
CA TYR A 86 -15.03 2.62 -12.78
C TYR A 86 -14.71 1.13 -12.60
N LYS A 87 -14.55 0.39 -13.71
CA LYS A 87 -14.16 -1.03 -13.66
C LYS A 87 -12.81 -1.26 -13.00
N HIS A 88 -11.89 -0.30 -13.12
CA HIS A 88 -10.59 -0.39 -12.48
C HIS A 88 -10.71 -0.18 -10.97
N PHE A 89 -11.54 0.77 -10.53
CA PHE A 89 -11.84 0.99 -9.12
C PHE A 89 -12.56 -0.21 -8.49
N GLU A 90 -13.56 -0.80 -9.14
CA GLU A 90 -14.21 -2.03 -8.66
C GLU A 90 -13.20 -3.17 -8.43
N LYS A 91 -12.26 -3.36 -9.37
CA LYS A 91 -11.18 -4.34 -9.22
C LYS A 91 -10.19 -4.00 -8.09
N ILE A 92 -9.99 -2.72 -7.81
CA ILE A 92 -9.16 -2.28 -6.69
C ILE A 92 -9.87 -2.62 -5.38
N ASP A 93 -11.16 -2.30 -5.28
CA ASP A 93 -11.97 -2.59 -4.09
C ASP A 93 -12.01 -4.10 -3.79
N GLU A 94 -12.27 -4.94 -4.79
CA GLU A 94 -12.21 -6.42 -4.65
C GLU A 94 -10.83 -6.91 -4.17
N ARG A 95 -9.75 -6.24 -4.56
CA ARG A 95 -8.39 -6.60 -4.11
C ARG A 95 -8.15 -6.18 -2.68
N PHE A 96 -8.69 -5.03 -2.25
CA PHE A 96 -8.61 -4.58 -0.87
C PHE A 96 -9.41 -5.49 0.06
N GLU A 97 -10.62 -5.90 -0.32
CA GLU A 97 -11.40 -6.89 0.46
C GLU A 97 -10.61 -8.20 0.66
N LYS A 98 -9.96 -8.71 -0.39
CA LYS A 98 -9.11 -9.91 -0.27
C LYS A 98 -7.86 -9.68 0.57
N ILE A 99 -7.35 -8.46 0.65
CA ILE A 99 -6.23 -8.12 1.53
C ILE A 99 -6.72 -8.14 2.98
N ASP A 100 -7.87 -7.54 3.26
CA ASP A 100 -8.47 -7.49 4.60
C ASP A 100 -8.75 -8.92 5.12
N GLU A 101 -9.38 -9.78 4.32
CA GLU A 101 -9.58 -11.20 4.68
C GLU A 101 -8.26 -11.95 4.98
N ARG A 102 -7.17 -11.58 4.30
CA ARG A 102 -5.86 -12.19 4.55
C ARG A 102 -5.25 -11.68 5.85
N PHE A 103 -5.46 -10.41 6.20
CA PHE A 103 -5.01 -9.85 7.47
C PHE A 103 -5.77 -10.46 8.64
N GLU A 104 -7.10 -10.63 8.54
CA GLU A 104 -7.88 -11.33 9.57
C GLU A 104 -7.36 -12.76 9.81
N LYS A 105 -7.06 -13.51 8.75
CA LYS A 105 -6.45 -14.85 8.86
C LYS A 105 -5.04 -14.84 9.45
N ILE A 106 -4.29 -13.74 9.27
CA ILE A 106 -2.98 -13.58 9.89
C ILE A 106 -3.15 -13.35 11.39
N ASP A 107 -4.08 -12.47 11.78
CA ASP A 107 -4.36 -12.16 13.18
C ASP A 107 -4.82 -13.42 13.94
N GLU A 108 -5.76 -14.20 13.39
CA GLU A 108 -6.18 -15.48 13.97
C GLU A 108 -5.01 -16.47 14.15
N ARG A 109 -4.02 -16.44 13.24
CA ARG A 109 -2.84 -17.30 13.36
C ARG A 109 -1.89 -16.82 14.44
N PHE A 110 -1.77 -15.51 14.63
CA PHE A 110 -0.97 -14.94 15.72
C PHE A 110 -1.60 -15.25 17.07
N GLU A 111 -2.92 -15.11 17.23
CA GLU A 111 -3.62 -15.52 18.46
C GLU A 111 -3.35 -17.00 18.81
N LYS A 112 -3.44 -17.90 17.81
CA LYS A 112 -3.11 -19.32 18.01
C LYS A 112 -1.64 -19.57 18.35
N ILE A 113 -0.74 -18.71 17.88
CA ILE A 113 0.69 -18.79 18.23
C ILE A 113 0.86 -18.37 19.69
N ASP A 114 0.24 -17.28 20.11
CA ASP A 114 0.30 -16.78 21.49
C ASP A 114 -0.24 -17.81 22.48
N GLU A 115 -1.41 -18.41 22.20
CA GLU A 115 -1.95 -19.51 23.03
C GLU A 115 -0.99 -20.71 23.14
N ARG A 116 -0.23 -21.00 22.08
CA ARG A 116 0.77 -22.09 22.10
C ARG A 116 1.98 -21.72 22.95
N PHE A 117 2.40 -20.46 22.92
CA PHE A 117 3.49 -19.97 23.77
C PHE A 117 3.09 -20.00 25.25
N GLU A 118 1.88 -19.56 25.61
CA GLU A 118 1.37 -19.67 26.97
C GLU A 118 1.39 -21.13 27.47
N LYS A 119 0.94 -22.08 26.64
CA LYS A 119 1.00 -23.52 26.97
C LYS A 119 2.43 -24.04 27.10
N ILE A 120 3.39 -23.47 26.36
CA ILE A 120 4.80 -23.83 26.48
C ILE A 120 5.34 -23.32 27.82
N ASP A 121 5.04 -22.07 28.18
CA ASP A 121 5.47 -21.46 29.43
C ASP A 121 4.94 -22.24 30.64
N GLU A 122 3.65 -22.60 30.65
CA GLU A 122 3.08 -23.47 31.70
C GLU A 122 3.81 -24.83 31.82
N ARG A 123 4.25 -25.40 30.70
CA ARG A 123 4.99 -26.67 30.70
C ARG A 123 6.39 -26.48 31.27
N PHE A 124 7.06 -25.36 30.98
CA PHE A 124 8.35 -25.04 31.56
C PHE A 124 8.25 -24.82 33.06
N GLU A 125 7.24 -24.08 33.55
CA GLU A 125 7.02 -23.95 35.00
C GLU A 125 6.83 -25.30 35.69
N LYS A 126 6.07 -26.22 35.08
CA LYS A 126 5.90 -27.59 35.60
C LYS A 126 7.21 -28.38 35.59
N ILE A 127 8.07 -28.16 34.61
CA ILE A 127 9.40 -28.79 34.54
C ILE A 127 10.28 -28.26 35.66
N ASP A 128 10.31 -26.94 35.88
CA ASP A 128 11.09 -26.30 36.94
C ASP A 128 10.68 -26.81 38.32
N GLN A 129 9.37 -26.88 38.59
CA GLN A 129 8.85 -27.47 39.84
C GLN A 129 9.26 -28.94 40.03
N ARG A 130 9.40 -29.70 38.93
CA ARG A 130 9.87 -31.10 39.02
C ARG A 130 11.36 -31.17 39.31
N PHE A 131 12.16 -30.28 38.73
CA PHE A 131 13.58 -30.18 39.04
C PHE A 131 13.82 -29.79 40.49
N GLU A 132 13.09 -28.80 41.00
CA GLU A 132 13.18 -28.41 42.42
C GLU A 132 12.86 -29.59 43.37
N LYS A 133 11.83 -30.39 43.04
CA LYS A 133 11.51 -31.62 43.79
C LYS A 133 12.60 -32.69 43.69
N ILE A 134 13.32 -32.76 42.57
CA ILE A 134 14.44 -33.69 42.39
C ILE A 134 15.62 -33.23 43.24
N ASP A 135 15.94 -31.93 43.21
CA ASP A 135 17.03 -31.36 44.02
C ASP A 135 16.79 -31.59 45.52
N GLN A 136 15.57 -31.35 46.00
CA GLN A 136 15.19 -31.66 47.39
C GLN A 136 15.33 -33.16 47.75
N LYS A 137 15.13 -34.06 46.78
CA LYS A 137 15.34 -35.50 47.00
C LYS A 137 16.82 -35.85 47.06
N PHE A 138 17.65 -35.24 46.20
CA PHE A 138 19.09 -35.41 46.23
C PHE A 138 19.70 -34.89 47.53
N GLU A 139 19.29 -33.70 48.00
CA GLU A 139 19.73 -33.16 49.29
C GLU A 139 19.40 -34.11 50.46
N LYS A 140 18.20 -34.69 50.46
CA LYS A 140 17.81 -35.71 51.46
C LYS A 140 18.63 -36.99 51.36
N LEU A 141 19.02 -37.40 50.15
CA LEU A 141 19.88 -38.56 49.95
C LEU A 141 21.30 -38.29 50.45
N ASP A 142 21.86 -37.12 50.16
CA ASP A 142 23.18 -36.70 50.63
C ASP A 142 23.25 -36.68 52.16
N ILE A 143 22.22 -36.14 52.84
CA ILE A 143 22.12 -36.16 54.30
C ILE A 143 22.10 -37.61 54.83
N ARG A 144 21.33 -38.50 54.20
CA ARG A 144 21.24 -39.91 54.61
C ARG A 144 22.55 -40.66 54.40
N LEU A 145 23.22 -40.42 53.28
CA LEU A 145 24.51 -41.02 52.97
C LEU A 145 25.58 -40.53 53.96
N GLY A 146 25.63 -39.24 54.25
CA GLY A 146 26.53 -38.68 55.27
C GLY A 146 26.29 -39.27 56.66
N ALA A 147 25.03 -39.45 57.06
CA ALA A 147 24.70 -40.12 58.32
C ALA A 147 25.09 -41.61 58.33
N MET A 148 25.00 -42.30 57.20
CA MET A 148 25.43 -43.69 57.06
C MET A 148 26.96 -43.82 57.15
N ASP A 149 27.68 -42.90 56.52
CA ASP A 149 29.14 -42.82 56.56
C ASP A 149 29.64 -42.60 58.01
N GLN A 150 29.05 -41.64 58.73
CA GLN A 150 29.35 -41.42 60.16
C GLN A 150 29.09 -42.65 61.03
N ARG A 151 27.98 -43.38 60.79
CA ARG A 151 27.68 -44.63 61.52
C ARG A 151 28.70 -45.71 61.20
N MET A 152 29.16 -45.80 59.94
CA MET A 152 30.16 -46.76 59.53
C MET A 152 31.51 -46.49 60.21
N ASP A 153 31.93 -45.22 60.27
CA ASP A 153 33.13 -44.80 61.00
C ASP A 153 33.06 -45.11 62.49
N GLN A 154 31.92 -44.84 63.13
CA GLN A 154 31.68 -45.19 64.54
C GLN A 154 31.77 -46.71 64.78
N ASN A 155 31.17 -47.51 63.90
CA ASN A 155 31.24 -48.98 64.01
C ASN A 155 32.67 -49.49 63.78
N PHE A 156 33.39 -48.95 62.80
CA PHE A 156 34.77 -49.35 62.52
C PHE A 156 35.72 -48.99 63.66
N THR A 157 35.55 -47.80 64.26
CA THR A 157 36.34 -47.39 65.44
C THR A 157 36.04 -48.25 66.66
N ALA A 158 34.78 -48.62 66.89
CA ALA A 158 34.40 -49.58 67.93
C ALA A 158 35.06 -50.95 67.71
N LEU A 159 34.95 -51.52 66.50
CA LEU A 159 35.59 -52.80 66.15
C LEU A 159 37.11 -52.77 66.32
N LYS A 160 37.75 -51.65 65.95
CA LYS A 160 39.20 -51.47 66.13
C LYS A 160 39.59 -51.49 67.61
N LYS A 161 38.80 -50.84 68.46
CA LYS A 161 38.99 -50.82 69.91
C LYS A 161 38.80 -52.22 70.51
N ASP A 162 37.76 -52.94 70.10
CA ASP A 162 37.51 -54.33 70.54
C ASP A 162 38.65 -55.26 70.12
N SER A 163 39.14 -55.14 68.88
CA SER A 163 40.31 -55.89 68.40
C SER A 163 41.57 -55.58 69.20
N GLN A 164 41.82 -54.31 69.55
CA GLN A 164 42.95 -53.91 70.39
C GLN A 164 42.85 -54.50 71.80
N TRP A 165 41.65 -54.48 72.40
CA TRP A 165 41.40 -55.07 73.71
C TRP A 165 41.62 -56.59 73.71
N LEU A 166 41.10 -57.30 72.70
CA LEU A 166 41.31 -58.74 72.52
C LEU A 166 42.79 -59.10 72.34
N LYS A 167 43.53 -58.32 71.54
CA LYS A 167 45.00 -58.49 71.41
C LYS A 167 45.70 -58.32 72.76
N GLY A 168 45.29 -57.34 73.56
CA GLY A 168 45.81 -57.13 74.91
C GLY A 168 45.61 -58.32 75.83
N ILE A 169 44.41 -58.91 75.82
CA ILE A 169 44.10 -60.13 76.60
C ILE A 169 44.95 -61.31 76.13
N LEU A 170 45.03 -61.55 74.82
CA LEU A 170 45.83 -62.64 74.27
C LEU A 170 47.30 -62.52 74.68
N MET A 171 47.87 -61.31 74.61
CA MET A 171 49.25 -61.06 75.08
C MET A 171 49.42 -61.34 76.58
N ALA A 172 48.47 -60.94 77.42
CA ALA A 172 48.51 -61.21 78.86
C ALA A 172 48.46 -62.73 79.17
N ILE A 173 47.61 -63.48 78.46
CA ILE A 173 47.54 -64.95 78.59
C ILE A 173 48.87 -65.58 78.15
N VAL A 174 49.40 -65.20 76.98
CA VAL A 174 50.68 -65.73 76.48
C VAL A 174 51.84 -65.41 77.45
N CYS A 175 51.90 -64.19 77.98
CA CYS A 175 52.91 -63.79 78.96
C CYS A 175 52.85 -64.59 80.27
N THR A 176 51.67 -65.01 80.73
CA THR A 176 51.55 -65.84 81.94
C THR A 176 51.84 -67.32 81.68
N MET A 177 51.62 -67.81 80.45
CA MET A 177 51.91 -69.20 80.09
C MET A 177 53.42 -69.49 79.91
N ILE A 178 54.22 -68.55 79.37
CA ILE A 178 55.66 -68.77 79.11
C ILE A 178 56.44 -69.15 80.39
N PRO A 179 56.31 -68.45 81.54
CA PRO A 179 56.98 -68.85 82.77
C PRO A 179 56.44 -70.17 83.34
N ALA A 180 55.13 -70.42 83.22
CA ALA A 180 54.50 -71.63 83.74
C ALA A 180 54.98 -72.89 83.00
N THR A 181 55.11 -72.82 81.67
CA THR A 181 55.62 -73.93 80.86
C THR A 181 57.12 -74.14 81.06
N ALA A 182 57.91 -73.07 81.19
CA ALA A 182 59.32 -73.17 81.56
C ALA A 182 59.50 -73.86 82.92
N LYS A 183 58.73 -73.46 83.93
CA LYS A 183 58.76 -74.08 85.27
C LYS A 183 58.38 -75.57 85.23
N TYR A 184 57.40 -75.94 84.42
CA TYR A 184 56.97 -77.34 84.27
C TYR A 184 58.05 -78.21 83.60
N MET A 185 58.76 -77.68 82.61
CA MET A 185 59.86 -78.41 81.92
C MET A 185 61.12 -78.56 82.79
N PHE A 186 61.45 -77.59 83.65
CA PHE A 186 62.63 -77.69 84.54
C PHE A 186 62.37 -78.52 85.82
N MET A 187 61.12 -78.87 86.14
CA MET A 187 60.75 -79.70 87.30
C MET A 187 60.43 -81.16 86.93
N SER A 188 60.48 -81.52 85.64
CA SER A 188 60.43 -82.90 85.13
C SER A 188 61.84 -83.43 84.87
#